data_AF-A0A846CSR9-F1
#
_entry.id   AF-A0A846CSR9-F1
#
_cell.length_a   1.000
_cell.length_b   1.000
_cell.length_c   1.000
_cell.angle_alpha   90.00
_cell.angle_beta   90.00
_cell.angle_gamma   90.00
#
_symmetry.space_group_name_H-M   'P 1'
#
loop_
_entity.id
_entity.type
_entity.pdbx_description
1 polymer ?
#
loop_
_entity_poly.entity_id
_entity_poly.type
_entity_poly.pdbx_seq_one_letter_code
_entity_poly.pdbx_strand_id
1 'polypeptide(L)'
;YLVSSVSQTNYLSELSSGHKVLGVNCDGKAREIVVGRMKIEVRPLLSIDAVSQSGIPVNVIVQDDWHVRVLGPGGKVLNVTELKPGDKLLGHTAPSGRHVGLPVKESCLEK
;
A
#
# COMPACT_ATOMS: atom_id res chain seq x y z
N TYR A 1 1.31 -1.15 -6.64
CA TYR A 1 2.14 0.06 -6.87
C TYR A 1 2.33 0.77 -5.53
N LEU A 2 3.31 1.67 -5.42
CA LEU A 2 3.51 2.54 -4.26
C LEU A 2 3.33 4.01 -4.64
N VAL A 3 3.00 4.86 -3.67
CA VAL A 3 2.97 6.31 -3.87
C VAL A 3 4.38 6.87 -3.72
N SER A 4 4.92 7.42 -4.80
CA SER A 4 6.28 7.96 -4.83
C SER A 4 6.29 9.47 -4.58
N SER A 5 5.23 10.15 -5.00
CA SER A 5 4.97 11.56 -4.72
C SER A 5 3.46 11.82 -4.69
N VAL A 6 3.05 13.05 -4.38
CA VAL A 6 1.63 13.46 -4.38
C VAL A 6 0.92 13.13 -5.71
N SER A 7 1.64 13.21 -6.83
CA SER A 7 1.09 12.99 -8.17
C SER A 7 1.49 11.65 -8.81
N GLN A 8 2.52 10.96 -8.30
CA GLN A 8 3.12 9.81 -8.98
C GLN A 8 3.08 8.53 -8.15
N THR A 9 2.78 7.41 -8.81
CA THR A 9 3.00 6.06 -8.26
C THR A 9 4.05 5.30 -9.09
N ASN A 10 4.80 4.41 -8.46
CA ASN A 10 5.72 3.49 -9.15
C ASN A 10 5.31 2.03 -8.92
N TYR A 11 5.65 1.15 -9.85
CA TYR A 11 5.59 -0.28 -9.59
C TYR A 11 6.71 -0.66 -8.61
N LEU A 12 6.47 -1.66 -7.76
CA LEU A 12 7.50 -2.14 -6.83
C LEU A 12 8.72 -2.69 -7.57
N SER A 13 8.51 -3.27 -8.76
CA SER A 13 9.55 -3.79 -9.65
C SER A 13 10.44 -2.72 -10.29
N GLU A 14 9.99 -1.47 -10.34
CA GLU A 14 10.73 -0.34 -10.91
C GLU A 14 11.60 0.38 -9.88
N LEU A 15 11.41 0.08 -8.59
CA LEU A 15 12.21 0.73 -7.57
C LEU A 15 13.69 0.35 -7.71
N SER A 16 14.55 1.24 -7.24
CA SER A 16 15.99 1.02 -7.10
C SER A 16 16.50 1.80 -5.89
N SER A 17 17.68 1.42 -5.39
CA SER A 17 18.37 2.23 -4.36
C SER A 17 18.53 3.67 -4.84
N GLY A 18 18.28 4.64 -3.94
CA GLY A 18 18.30 6.07 -4.25
C GLY A 18 16.97 6.63 -4.76
N HIS A 19 15.98 5.79 -5.10
CA HIS A 19 14.65 6.30 -5.45
C HIS A 19 13.99 6.97 -4.24
N LYS A 20 13.29 8.06 -4.52
CA LYS A 20 12.49 8.82 -3.54
C LYS A 20 11.05 8.32 -3.57
N VAL A 21 10.52 8.02 -2.39
CA VAL A 21 9.15 7.53 -2.22
C VAL A 21 8.46 8.25 -1.07
N LEU A 22 7.14 8.13 -0.96
CA LEU A 22 6.38 8.82 0.08
C LEU A 22 6.17 7.92 1.29
N GLY A 23 6.64 8.36 2.47
CA GLY A 23 6.30 7.78 3.75
C GLY A 23 5.17 8.57 4.40
N VAL A 24 4.08 7.89 4.78
CA VAL A 24 2.90 8.51 5.41
C VAL A 24 2.73 7.95 6.82
N ASN A 25 2.55 8.83 7.81
CA ASN A 25 2.29 8.44 9.20
C ASN A 25 0.78 8.25 9.48
N CYS A 26 0.43 7.80 10.69
CA CYS A 26 -0.96 7.59 11.09
C CYS A 26 -1.83 8.86 11.15
N ASP A 27 -1.22 10.05 11.20
CA ASP A 27 -1.92 11.35 11.15
C ASP A 27 -2.15 11.83 9.71
N GLY A 28 -1.72 11.06 8.70
CA GLY A 28 -1.76 11.45 7.30
C GLY A 28 -0.66 12.42 6.87
N LYS A 29 0.31 12.73 7.74
CA LYS A 29 1.48 13.54 7.37
C LYS A 29 2.41 12.72 6.50
N ALA A 30 2.73 13.28 5.35
CA ALA A 30 3.58 12.64 4.35
C ALA A 30 4.95 13.33 4.29
N ARG A 31 6.00 12.53 4.10
CA ARG A 31 7.37 13.02 3.85
C ARG A 31 8.07 12.13 2.84
N GLU A 32 9.02 12.71 2.12
CA GLU A 32 9.87 11.95 1.23
C GLU A 32 10.85 11.07 2.04
N ILE A 33 11.04 9.83 1.59
CA ILE A 33 12.04 8.88 2.09
C ILE A 33 12.83 8.33 0.92
N VAL A 34 14.10 8.01 1.16
CA VAL A 34 14.99 7.42 0.15
C VAL A 34 15.05 5.91 0.35
N VAL A 35 14.84 5.15 -0.72
CA VAL A 35 15.01 3.70 -0.73
C VAL A 35 16.49 3.37 -0.58
N GLY A 36 16.86 2.77 0.55
CA GLY A 36 18.25 2.38 0.82
C GLY A 36 18.66 1.12 0.05
N ARG A 37 17.93 0.03 0.25
CA ARG A 37 18.18 -1.26 -0.39
C ARG A 37 16.88 -1.93 -0.78
N MET A 38 16.94 -2.70 -1.86
CA MET A 38 15.88 -3.63 -2.23
C MET A 38 16.35 -5.07 -2.08
N LYS A 39 15.44 -5.90 -1.60
CA LYS A 39 15.63 -7.34 -1.50
C LYS A 39 14.46 -8.01 -2.21
N ILE A 40 14.78 -8.84 -3.18
CA ILE A 40 13.80 -9.68 -3.89
C ILE A 40 13.93 -11.07 -3.27
N GLU A 41 12.84 -11.56 -2.69
CA GLU A 41 12.78 -12.85 -2.01
C GLU A 41 11.53 -13.59 -2.48
N VAL A 42 11.63 -14.91 -2.61
CA VAL A 42 10.49 -15.78 -2.92
C VAL A 42 9.88 -16.26 -1.62
N ARG A 43 8.62 -15.90 -1.37
CA ARG A 43 7.86 -16.27 -0.16
C ARG A 43 6.37 -16.42 -0.50
N PRO A 44 5.60 -17.13 0.35
CA PRO A 44 4.15 -17.05 0.31
C PRO A 44 3.68 -15.59 0.43
N LEU A 45 2.54 -15.30 -0.21
CA LEU A 45 1.90 -13.99 -0.18
C LEU A 45 0.56 -14.11 0.54
N LEU A 46 0.19 -13.08 1.28
CA LEU A 46 -1.14 -12.93 1.87
C LEU A 46 -1.94 -11.91 1.05
N SER A 47 -3.17 -12.28 0.71
CA SER A 47 -4.17 -11.36 0.15
C SER A 47 -5.01 -10.79 1.27
N ILE A 48 -5.09 -9.47 1.36
CA ILE A 48 -5.93 -8.76 2.31
C ILE A 48 -7.04 -8.06 1.52
N ASP A 49 -8.25 -8.58 1.66
CA ASP A 49 -9.46 -8.00 1.07
C ASP A 49 -10.20 -7.16 2.12
N ALA A 50 -10.48 -5.91 1.76
CA ALA A 50 -11.15 -4.96 2.64
C ALA A 50 -12.17 -4.14 1.86
N VAL A 51 -13.11 -3.53 2.60
CA VAL A 51 -14.06 -2.57 2.05
C VAL A 51 -13.84 -1.25 2.77
N SER A 52 -13.58 -0.19 2.00
CA SER A 52 -13.45 1.16 2.54
C SER A 52 -14.77 1.68 3.12
N GLN A 53 -14.70 2.76 3.89
CA GLN A 53 -15.91 3.39 4.47
C GLN A 53 -16.92 3.85 3.41
N SER A 54 -16.46 4.18 2.20
CA SER A 54 -17.31 4.56 1.08
C SER A 54 -17.80 3.36 0.24
N GLY A 55 -17.61 2.13 0.71
CA GLY A 55 -18.07 0.91 0.04
C GLY A 55 -17.17 0.43 -1.10
N ILE A 56 -16.02 1.06 -1.33
CA ILE A 56 -15.07 0.67 -2.38
C ILE A 56 -14.30 -0.57 -1.90
N PRO A 57 -14.34 -1.71 -2.62
CA PRO A 57 -13.51 -2.86 -2.33
C PRO A 57 -12.04 -2.54 -2.62
N VAL A 58 -11.14 -3.00 -1.76
CA VAL A 58 -9.70 -2.80 -1.86
C VAL A 58 -9.02 -4.13 -1.60
N ASN A 59 -8.07 -4.47 -2.46
CA ASN A 59 -7.18 -5.60 -2.28
C ASN A 59 -5.75 -5.11 -2.08
N VAL A 60 -5.02 -5.72 -1.15
CA VAL A 60 -3.59 -5.53 -0.98
C VAL A 60 -2.92 -6.89 -0.83
N ILE A 61 -1.87 -7.11 -1.60
CA ILE A 61 -1.01 -8.29 -1.49
C ILE A 61 0.25 -7.92 -0.72
N VAL A 62 0.55 -8.67 0.33
CA VAL A 62 1.76 -8.50 1.15
C VAL A 62 2.53 -9.81 1.25
N GLN A 63 3.81 -9.72 1.64
CA GLN A 63 4.57 -10.91 1.99
C GLN A 63 4.03 -11.51 3.28
N ASP A 64 3.89 -12.84 3.31
CA ASP A 64 3.63 -13.59 4.53
C ASP A 64 4.90 -13.61 5.40
N ASP A 65 5.12 -12.54 6.17
CA ASP A 65 6.29 -12.37 7.01
C ASP A 65 5.94 -11.63 8.31
N TRP A 66 6.45 -12.17 9.42
CA TRP A 66 6.19 -11.64 10.76
C TRP A 66 6.79 -10.25 11.01
N HIS A 67 7.55 -9.65 10.10
CA HIS A 67 8.01 -8.25 10.17
C HIS A 67 7.09 -7.28 9.41
N VAL A 68 6.20 -7.77 8.55
CA VAL A 68 5.32 -6.90 7.77
C VAL A 68 4.20 -6.39 8.67
N ARG A 69 3.97 -5.08 8.62
CA ARG A 69 2.99 -4.39 9.47
C ARG A 69 2.01 -3.59 8.63
N VAL A 70 0.79 -3.53 9.12
CA VAL A 70 -0.24 -2.58 8.69
C VAL A 70 -0.71 -1.78 9.89
N LEU A 71 -1.34 -0.63 9.64
CA LEU A 71 -1.86 0.23 10.68
C LEU A 71 -3.37 0.01 10.84
N GLY A 72 -3.86 -0.05 12.06
CA GLY A 72 -5.27 -0.01 12.44
C GLY A 72 -5.67 1.36 13.00
N PRO A 73 -6.96 1.51 13.39
CA PRO A 73 -7.48 2.75 13.97
C PRO A 73 -6.61 3.31 15.09
N GLY A 74 -6.40 4.62 15.10
CA GLY A 74 -5.55 5.29 16.09
C GLY A 74 -4.06 5.01 15.94
N GLY A 75 -3.60 4.49 14.79
CA GLY A 75 -2.19 4.18 14.55
C GLY A 75 -1.73 2.86 15.18
N LYS A 76 -2.65 1.99 15.59
CA LYS A 76 -2.33 0.68 16.13
C LYS A 76 -1.51 -0.13 15.13
N VAL A 77 -0.33 -0.59 15.51
CA VAL A 77 0.50 -1.45 14.65
C VAL A 77 -0.03 -2.89 14.72
N LEU A 78 -0.33 -3.48 13.57
CA LEU A 78 -0.87 -4.84 13.43
C LEU A 78 0.08 -5.69 12.58
N ASN A 79 0.31 -6.93 13.00
CA ASN A 79 1.06 -7.90 12.22
C ASN A 79 0.15 -8.50 11.16
N VAL A 80 0.62 -8.58 9.91
CA VAL A 80 -0.20 -9.10 8.81
C VAL A 80 -0.54 -10.58 8.99
N THR A 81 0.33 -11.33 9.69
CA THR A 81 0.13 -12.77 9.97
C THR A 81 -0.94 -13.05 11.03
N GLU A 82 -1.40 -12.01 11.74
CA GLU A 82 -2.39 -12.12 12.83
C GLU A 82 -3.74 -11.50 12.46
N LEU A 83 -3.86 -10.94 11.25
CA LEU A 83 -5.09 -10.35 10.77
C LEU A 83 -6.20 -11.39 10.64
N LYS A 84 -7.41 -10.99 11.00
CA LYS A 84 -8.62 -11.80 10.86
C LYS A 84 -9.77 -11.00 10.25
N PRO A 85 -10.75 -11.67 9.64
CA PRO A 85 -11.98 -11.02 9.18
C PRO A 85 -12.61 -10.18 10.29
N GLY A 86 -12.95 -8.94 9.96
CA GLY A 86 -13.50 -7.96 10.90
C GLY A 86 -12.48 -6.98 11.48
N ASP A 87 -11.17 -7.22 11.31
CA ASP A 87 -10.16 -6.23 11.66
C ASP A 87 -10.29 -4.98 10.78
N LYS A 88 -10.09 -3.82 11.41
CA LYS A 88 -10.11 -2.52 10.73
C LYS A 88 -8.70 -2.04 10.50
N LEU A 89 -8.45 -1.55 9.28
CA LEU A 89 -7.15 -1.05 8.84
C LEU A 89 -7.27 0.42 8.42
N LEU A 90 -6.19 1.17 8.59
CA LEU A 90 -6.00 2.46 7.94
C LEU A 90 -5.60 2.21 6.49
N GLY A 91 -6.23 2.95 5.60
CA GLY A 91 -5.94 2.92 4.18
C GLY A 91 -6.28 4.25 3.54
N HIS A 92 -5.69 4.50 2.38
CA HIS A 92 -5.97 5.67 1.57
C HIS A 92 -6.53 5.20 0.23
N THR A 93 -7.81 5.48 -0.04
CA THR A 93 -8.43 5.24 -1.33
C THR A 93 -8.20 6.45 -2.23
N ALA A 94 -7.51 6.25 -3.35
CA ALA A 94 -7.36 7.30 -4.35
C ALA A 94 -8.68 7.47 -5.13
N PRO A 95 -9.10 8.72 -5.44
CA PRO A 95 -10.37 8.99 -6.11
C PRO A 95 -10.40 8.63 -7.61
N SER A 96 -9.27 8.28 -8.23
CA SER A 96 -9.16 7.94 -9.65
C SER A 96 -8.33 6.68 -9.86
N GLY A 97 -8.67 5.89 -10.88
CA GLY A 97 -7.80 4.83 -11.40
C GLY A 97 -6.42 5.39 -11.79
N ARG A 98 -5.39 4.55 -11.76
CA ARG A 98 -4.04 4.94 -12.16
C ARG A 98 -3.51 3.99 -13.23
N HIS A 99 -2.95 4.55 -14.30
CA HIS A 99 -2.25 3.80 -15.34
C HIS A 99 -0.80 4.30 -15.37
N VAL A 100 0.18 3.39 -15.30
CA VAL A 100 1.63 3.70 -15.35
C VAL A 100 2.07 4.83 -14.42
N GLY A 101 1.48 4.91 -13.23
CA GLY A 101 1.88 5.91 -12.24
C GLY A 101 1.03 7.17 -12.19
N LEU A 102 0.25 7.44 -13.24
CA LEU A 102 -0.50 8.68 -13.41
C LEU A 102 -1.99 8.50 -13.11
N PRO A 103 -2.66 9.49 -12.50
CA PRO A 103 -4.11 9.47 -12.32
C PRO A 103 -4.80 9.56 -13.68
N VAL A 104 -5.67 8.59 -13.97
CA VAL A 104 -6.47 8.53 -15.19
C VAL A 104 -7.95 8.45 -14.79
N LYS A 105 -8.80 9.19 -15.51
CA LYS A 105 -10.26 9.05 -15.40
C LYS A 105 -10.71 7.85 -16.25
N GLU A 106 -10.24 6.66 -15.92
CA GLU A 106 -10.63 5.41 -16.58
C GLU A 106 -11.26 4.43 -15.58
N SER A 107 -12.25 3.68 -16.04
CA SER A 107 -12.81 2.55 -15.30
C SER A 107 -11.92 1.32 -15.53
N CYS A 108 -11.06 1.01 -14.56
CA CYS A 108 -10.28 -0.22 -14.57
C CYS A 108 -11.03 -1.29 -13.78
N LEU A 109 -11.39 -2.39 -14.46
CA LEU A 109 -11.86 -3.63 -13.84
C LEU A 109 -10.69 -4.61 -13.88
N GLU A 110 -10.02 -4.80 -12.74
CA GLU A 110 -9.08 -5.91 -12.54
C GLU A 110 -9.92 -7.17 -12.25
N LYS A 111 -9.73 -8.23 -13.05
CA LYS A 111 -10.39 -9.53 -12.91
C LYS A 111 -9.49 -10.52 -12.20
#